data_AF-A0A848WI78-F1
#
_entry.id   AF-A0A848WI78-F1
#
_cell.length_a   1.000
_cell.length_b   1.000
_cell.length_c   1.000
_cell.angle_alpha   90.00
_cell.angle_beta   90.00
_cell.angle_gamma   90.00
#
_symmetry.space_group_name_H-M   'P 1'
#
loop_
_entity.id
_entity.type
_entity.pdbx_description
1 polymer ?
#
loop_
_entity_poly.entity_id
_entity_poly.type
_entity_poly.pdbx_seq_one_letter_code
_entity_poly.pdbx_strand_id
1 'polypeptide(L)'
;MIFYLAIALFVGIVFYVISHQPGTADESDSVQGGIAQYFVQISRLQNQGHDSFFVTAMASDQTRFVQVSANKSGGAWTYQFDMPVTDWSRNYAATIQGEAEKRGLETRRVNGTVAMQFLDVDFGDRARHDTFVIWVIEDVFGLPKDETFDITWG
;
A
#
# COMPACT_ATOMS: atom_id res chain seq x y z
N MET A 1 33.96 -10.31 6.11
CA MET A 1 33.10 -9.23 5.60
C MET A 1 32.20 -9.83 4.54
N ILE A 2 30.98 -10.28 4.92
CA ILE A 2 30.01 -10.89 3.99
C ILE A 2 28.65 -10.27 4.35
N PHE A 3 28.24 -9.25 3.60
CA PHE A 3 26.95 -8.56 3.75
C PHE A 3 26.42 -8.25 2.35
N TYR A 4 26.00 -9.27 1.58
CA TYR A 4 25.36 -9.07 0.27
C TYR A 4 24.31 -10.14 -0.08
N LEU A 5 23.66 -10.76 0.91
CA LEU A 5 22.67 -11.84 0.64
C LEU A 5 21.31 -11.69 1.34
N ALA A 6 20.95 -10.49 1.83
CA ALA A 6 19.66 -10.26 2.48
C ALA A 6 18.66 -9.42 1.66
N ILE A 7 19.11 -8.70 0.62
CA ILE A 7 18.25 -7.77 -0.13
C ILE A 7 17.48 -8.50 -1.25
N ALA A 8 18.05 -9.56 -1.85
CA ALA A 8 17.39 -10.29 -2.93
C ALA A 8 16.17 -11.11 -2.47
N LEU A 9 16.14 -11.55 -1.20
CA LEU A 9 15.04 -12.37 -0.67
C LEU A 9 13.78 -11.55 -0.38
N PHE A 10 13.94 -10.28 0.01
CA PHE A 10 12.81 -9.39 0.32
C PHE A 10 12.04 -8.99 -0.93
N VAL A 11 12.76 -8.69 -2.03
CA VAL A 11 12.15 -8.41 -3.33
C VAL A 11 11.37 -9.64 -3.81
N GLY A 12 11.95 -10.84 -3.69
CA GLY A 12 11.29 -12.09 -4.08
C GLY A 12 10.01 -12.43 -3.29
N ILE A 13 9.95 -12.11 -2.00
CA ILE A 13 8.76 -12.36 -1.16
C ILE A 13 7.62 -11.40 -1.52
N VAL A 14 7.93 -10.13 -1.80
CA VAL A 14 6.93 -9.16 -2.29
C VAL A 14 6.36 -9.63 -3.63
N PHE A 15 7.20 -10.09 -4.56
CA PHE A 15 6.74 -10.68 -5.83
C PHE A 15 5.96 -12.00 -5.68
N TYR A 16 6.31 -12.84 -4.70
CA TYR A 16 5.61 -14.10 -4.48
C TYR A 16 4.18 -13.89 -3.93
N VAL A 17 3.99 -12.92 -3.04
CA VAL A 17 2.64 -12.56 -2.52
C VAL A 17 1.75 -11.96 -3.63
N ILE A 18 2.34 -11.23 -4.59
CA ILE A 18 1.63 -10.67 -5.76
C ILE A 18 1.00 -11.77 -6.65
N SER A 19 1.53 -12.99 -6.65
CA SER A 19 1.11 -14.05 -7.58
C SER A 19 -0.08 -14.93 -7.15
N HIS A 20 -0.66 -14.73 -5.95
CA HIS A 20 -1.62 -15.69 -5.38
C HIS A 20 -2.98 -15.12 -4.90
N GLN A 21 -3.39 -13.93 -5.36
CA GLN A 21 -4.79 -13.52 -5.18
C GLN A 21 -5.68 -14.09 -6.31
N PRO A 22 -6.81 -14.76 -6.00
CA PRO A 22 -7.70 -15.31 -7.00
C PRO A 22 -8.62 -14.20 -7.55
N GLY A 23 -8.21 -13.58 -8.64
CA GLY A 23 -9.01 -12.63 -9.41
C GLY A 23 -8.19 -12.06 -10.57
N THR A 24 -8.46 -12.53 -11.80
CA THR A 24 -7.94 -12.02 -13.08
C THR A 24 -6.46 -11.61 -13.09
N ALA A 25 -5.56 -12.59 -13.24
CA ALA A 25 -4.22 -12.33 -13.75
C ALA A 25 -4.35 -11.76 -15.17
N ASP A 26 -4.09 -10.46 -15.38
CA ASP A 26 -3.71 -9.94 -16.71
C ASP A 26 -3.10 -8.53 -16.73
N GLU A 27 -3.04 -7.76 -15.63
CA GLU A 27 -2.48 -6.40 -15.69
C GLU A 27 -1.55 -6.07 -14.50
N SER A 28 -0.41 -6.76 -14.41
CA SER A 28 0.69 -6.32 -13.55
C SER A 28 1.72 -5.51 -14.34
N ASP A 29 2.06 -4.31 -13.89
CA ASP A 29 3.05 -3.45 -14.55
C ASP A 29 3.67 -2.47 -13.54
N SER A 30 4.70 -1.73 -13.96
CA SER A 30 5.43 -0.76 -13.14
C SER A 30 5.73 0.53 -13.91
N VAL A 31 5.69 1.66 -13.22
CA VAL A 31 6.13 2.95 -13.77
C VAL A 31 6.88 3.77 -12.73
N GLN A 32 7.83 4.57 -13.18
CA GLN A 32 8.46 5.61 -12.35
C GLN A 32 7.53 6.82 -12.23
N GLY A 33 7.25 7.25 -11.00
CA GLY A 33 6.39 8.41 -10.76
C GLY A 33 6.29 8.81 -9.28
N GLY A 34 5.70 9.96 -9.02
CA GLY A 34 5.46 10.45 -7.65
C GLY A 34 4.06 10.11 -7.13
N ILE A 35 3.68 10.73 -6.01
CA ILE A 35 2.36 10.58 -5.37
C ILE A 35 1.20 10.84 -6.36
N ALA A 36 1.35 11.83 -7.26
CA ALA A 36 0.32 12.11 -8.26
C ALA A 36 0.07 10.90 -9.19
N GLN A 37 1.14 10.23 -9.63
CA GLN A 37 1.03 9.04 -10.48
C GLN A 37 0.44 7.87 -9.69
N TYR A 38 0.75 7.76 -8.40
CA TYR A 38 0.16 6.76 -7.51
C TYR A 38 -1.37 6.86 -7.48
N PHE A 39 -1.91 8.07 -7.28
CA PHE A 39 -3.36 8.30 -7.32
C PHE A 39 -3.98 8.10 -8.72
N VAL A 40 -3.24 8.43 -9.78
CA VAL A 40 -3.68 8.15 -11.16
C VAL A 40 -3.85 6.65 -11.36
N GLN A 41 -2.94 5.80 -10.85
CA GLN A 41 -3.07 4.35 -11.00
C GLN A 41 -4.27 3.78 -10.23
N ILE A 42 -4.48 4.19 -8.98
CA ILE A 42 -5.68 3.80 -8.22
C ILE A 42 -6.94 4.17 -9.01
N SER A 43 -7.02 5.40 -9.52
CA SER A 43 -8.17 5.87 -10.31
C SER A 43 -8.38 5.05 -11.58
N ARG A 44 -7.30 4.75 -12.28
CA ARG A 44 -7.33 4.02 -13.54
C ARG A 44 -7.89 2.62 -13.32
N LEU A 45 -7.37 1.90 -12.32
CA LEU A 45 -7.81 0.55 -11.99
C LEU A 45 -9.30 0.54 -11.58
N GLN A 46 -9.73 1.51 -10.77
CA GLN A 46 -11.14 1.68 -10.43
C GLN A 46 -12.04 1.93 -11.65
N ASN A 47 -11.59 2.77 -12.58
CA ASN A 47 -12.37 3.12 -13.78
C ASN A 47 -12.39 2.00 -14.83
N GLN A 48 -11.40 1.11 -14.83
CA GLN A 48 -11.39 -0.10 -15.66
C GLN A 48 -12.35 -1.19 -15.15
N GLY A 49 -12.94 -0.99 -13.96
CA GLY A 49 -13.92 -1.92 -13.40
C GLY A 49 -13.28 -3.10 -12.68
N HIS A 50 -12.01 -3.01 -12.28
CA HIS A 50 -11.43 -3.95 -11.33
C HIS A 50 -12.22 -3.89 -10.03
N ASP A 51 -12.50 -5.04 -9.42
CA ASP A 51 -13.19 -5.15 -8.13
C ASP A 51 -12.21 -5.39 -6.97
N SER A 52 -10.95 -5.72 -7.28
CA SER A 52 -9.85 -5.84 -6.33
C SER A 52 -8.54 -5.52 -7.04
N PHE A 53 -7.66 -4.75 -6.41
CA PHE A 53 -6.33 -4.44 -6.94
C PHE A 53 -5.41 -3.98 -5.81
N PHE A 54 -4.10 -3.95 -6.04
CA PHE A 54 -3.16 -3.27 -5.16
C PHE A 54 -2.31 -2.25 -5.92
N VAL A 55 -1.87 -1.20 -5.21
CA VAL A 55 -0.87 -0.26 -5.72
C VAL A 55 0.20 -0.04 -4.66
N THR A 56 1.45 -0.27 -5.05
CA THR A 56 2.63 -0.13 -4.20
C THR A 56 3.50 1.02 -4.70
N ALA A 57 4.00 1.85 -3.78
CA ALA A 57 4.99 2.89 -4.05
C ALA A 57 6.23 2.67 -3.18
N MET A 58 7.40 2.60 -3.81
CA MET A 58 8.69 2.34 -3.16
C MET A 58 9.76 3.32 -3.67
N ALA A 59 10.46 4.01 -2.77
CA ALA A 59 11.62 4.81 -3.15
C ALA A 59 12.79 3.92 -3.59
N SER A 60 13.48 4.32 -4.66
CA SER A 60 14.52 3.50 -5.28
C SER A 60 15.73 3.21 -4.38
N ASP A 61 15.98 4.08 -3.41
CA ASP A 61 17.10 4.00 -2.47
C ASP A 61 16.68 3.59 -1.04
N GLN A 62 15.40 3.28 -0.82
CA GLN A 62 14.87 2.85 0.48
C GLN A 62 14.16 1.51 0.38
N THR A 63 14.18 0.76 1.47
CA THR A 63 13.45 -0.51 1.59
C THR A 63 12.03 -0.33 2.13
N ARG A 64 11.59 0.93 2.27
CA ARG A 64 10.25 1.30 2.74
C ARG A 64 9.33 1.44 1.54
N PHE A 65 8.12 0.94 1.68
CA PHE A 65 7.09 1.07 0.67
C PHE A 65 5.74 1.25 1.34
N VAL A 66 4.85 1.95 0.65
CA VAL A 66 3.41 1.90 0.95
C VAL A 66 2.78 0.92 -0.04
N GLN A 67 1.96 -0.01 0.46
CA GLN A 67 1.09 -0.82 -0.38
C GLN A 67 -0.34 -0.61 0.09
N VAL A 68 -1.21 -0.25 -0.85
CA VAL A 68 -2.65 -0.14 -0.61
C VAL A 68 -3.35 -1.15 -1.47
N SER A 69 -4.00 -2.11 -0.83
CA SER A 69 -4.97 -2.99 -1.47
C SER A 69 -6.35 -2.33 -1.41
N ALA A 70 -7.09 -2.38 -2.51
CA ALA A 70 -8.45 -1.89 -2.59
C ALA A 70 -9.37 -3.02 -3.02
N ASN A 71 -10.53 -3.11 -2.39
CA ASN A 71 -11.58 -4.06 -2.76
C ASN A 71 -12.94 -3.37 -2.82
N LYS A 72 -13.76 -3.75 -3.79
CA LYS A 72 -15.11 -3.24 -3.97
C LYS A 72 -16.11 -4.19 -3.33
N SER A 73 -16.71 -3.75 -2.22
CA SER A 73 -17.73 -4.51 -1.50
C SER A 73 -19.02 -3.70 -1.38
N GLY A 74 -20.16 -4.28 -1.76
CA GLY A 74 -21.44 -3.58 -1.69
C GLY A 74 -21.53 -2.31 -2.54
N GLY A 75 -20.67 -2.18 -3.57
CA GLY A 75 -20.57 -0.99 -4.41
C GLY A 75 -19.66 0.12 -3.88
N ALA A 76 -19.11 -0.02 -2.66
CA ALA A 76 -18.17 0.90 -2.07
C ALA A 76 -16.74 0.37 -2.14
N TRP A 77 -15.76 1.27 -2.25
CA TRP A 77 -14.34 0.94 -2.17
C TRP A 77 -13.88 0.94 -0.73
N THR A 78 -13.30 -0.18 -0.27
CA THR A 78 -12.56 -0.27 0.99
C THR A 78 -11.07 -0.34 0.68
N TYR A 79 -10.27 0.39 1.45
CA TYR A 79 -8.81 0.44 1.29
C TYR A 79 -8.13 -0.18 2.51
N GLN A 80 -7.10 -0.97 2.25
CA GLN A 80 -6.30 -1.68 3.24
C GLN A 80 -4.84 -1.27 3.07
N PHE A 81 -4.19 -0.89 4.18
CA PHE A 81 -2.75 -0.71 4.22
C PHE A 81 -2.07 -2.05 4.52
N ASP A 82 -1.25 -2.50 3.57
CA ASP A 82 -0.49 -3.74 3.68
C ASP A 82 0.93 -3.40 4.05
N MET A 83 1.39 -3.92 5.19
CA MET A 83 2.72 -3.60 5.71
C MET A 83 3.44 -4.89 6.08
N PRO A 84 4.73 -5.04 5.72
CA PRO A 84 5.52 -6.14 6.23
C PRO A 84 5.72 -5.96 7.73
N VAL A 85 5.98 -7.03 8.47
CA VAL A 85 6.35 -6.97 9.90
C VAL A 85 7.86 -7.01 10.00
N THR A 86 8.48 -5.83 9.99
CA THR A 86 9.94 -5.63 10.11
C THR A 86 10.23 -4.60 11.20
N ASP A 87 11.50 -4.40 11.55
CA ASP A 87 11.86 -3.45 12.60
C ASP A 87 11.45 -2.00 12.28
N TRP A 88 11.44 -1.59 11.01
CA TRP A 88 11.02 -0.24 10.62
C TRP A 88 9.49 -0.07 10.62
N SER A 89 8.73 -1.12 10.27
CA SER A 89 7.27 -1.05 10.07
C SER A 89 6.44 -1.51 11.27
N ARG A 90 7.07 -2.12 12.29
CA ARG A 90 6.39 -2.79 13.42
C ARG A 90 5.29 -1.95 14.08
N ASN A 91 5.48 -0.63 14.15
CA ASN A 91 4.56 0.27 14.83
C ASN A 91 3.61 1.04 13.88
N TYR A 92 3.73 0.85 12.56
CA TYR A 92 2.99 1.65 11.59
C TYR A 92 1.49 1.38 11.61
N ALA A 93 1.05 0.12 11.75
CA ALA A 93 -0.40 -0.14 11.87
C ALA A 93 -1.02 0.56 13.08
N ALA A 94 -0.33 0.62 14.22
CA ALA A 94 -0.83 1.36 15.39
C ALA A 94 -0.82 2.88 15.15
N THR A 95 0.20 3.40 14.49
CA THR A 95 0.34 4.82 14.16
C THR A 95 -0.77 5.27 13.20
N ILE A 96 -0.98 4.51 12.13
CA ILE A 96 -2.01 4.77 11.12
C ILE A 96 -3.40 4.65 11.75
N GLN A 97 -3.65 3.58 12.54
CA GLN A 97 -4.92 3.41 13.24
C GLN A 97 -5.24 4.59 14.15
N GLY A 98 -4.30 4.99 15.01
CA GLY A 98 -4.52 6.10 15.94
C GLY A 98 -4.78 7.43 15.24
N GLU A 99 -4.17 7.67 14.08
CA GLU A 99 -4.44 8.88 13.29
C GLU A 99 -5.78 8.82 12.55
N ALA A 100 -6.17 7.65 12.02
CA ALA A 100 -7.48 7.44 11.41
C ALA A 100 -8.62 7.67 12.42
N GLU A 101 -8.49 7.13 13.63
CA GLU A 101 -9.46 7.30 14.71
C GLU A 101 -9.62 8.77 15.12
N LYS A 102 -8.52 9.54 15.23
CA LYS A 102 -8.59 11.00 15.49
C LYS A 102 -9.35 11.77 14.42
N ARG A 103 -9.30 11.29 13.17
CA ARG A 103 -9.99 11.89 12.03
C ARG A 103 -11.44 11.41 11.88
N GLY A 104 -11.92 10.59 12.83
CA GLY A 104 -13.27 10.02 12.81
C GLY A 104 -13.46 9.01 11.68
N LEU A 105 -12.41 8.29 11.30
CA LEU A 105 -12.47 7.20 10.34
C LEU A 105 -12.64 5.86 11.08
N GLU A 106 -13.45 4.97 10.51
CA GLU A 106 -13.56 3.62 11.03
C GLU A 106 -12.34 2.80 10.60
N THR A 107 -11.81 2.01 11.52
CA THR A 107 -10.66 1.14 11.25
C THR A 107 -10.96 -0.28 11.67
N ARG A 108 -10.38 -1.24 10.94
CA ARG A 108 -10.46 -2.66 11.29
C ARG A 108 -9.10 -3.30 11.10
N ARG A 109 -8.55 -3.85 12.19
CA ARG A 109 -7.40 -4.75 12.09
C ARG A 109 -7.85 -6.06 11.48
N VAL A 110 -7.24 -6.42 10.37
CA VAL A 110 -7.41 -7.73 9.75
C VAL A 110 -6.32 -8.64 10.27
N ASN A 111 -6.68 -9.89 10.59
CA ASN A 111 -5.70 -10.87 11.07
C ASN A 111 -4.59 -11.03 10.01
N GLY A 112 -3.41 -10.55 10.36
CA GLY A 112 -2.22 -10.67 9.54
C GLY A 112 -1.57 -12.05 9.62
N THR A 113 -0.43 -12.17 8.94
CA THR A 113 0.49 -13.29 9.12
C THR A 113 1.65 -12.86 10.03
N VAL A 114 2.57 -13.78 10.34
CA VAL A 114 3.83 -13.41 11.02
C VAL A 114 4.68 -12.42 10.20
N ALA A 115 4.44 -12.33 8.89
CA ALA A 115 5.22 -11.51 7.96
C ALA A 115 4.50 -10.23 7.52
N MET A 116 3.17 -10.15 7.67
CA MET A 116 2.35 -9.05 7.17
C MET A 116 1.31 -8.63 8.21
N GLN A 117 1.13 -7.33 8.37
CA GLN A 117 0.04 -6.72 9.13
C GLN A 117 -0.84 -5.93 8.17
N PHE A 118 -2.15 -5.97 8.44
CA PHE A 118 -3.17 -5.40 7.58
C PHE A 118 -4.07 -4.48 8.41
N LEU A 119 -4.34 -3.30 7.87
CA LEU A 119 -5.24 -2.32 8.48
C LEU A 119 -6.21 -1.78 7.43
N ASP A 120 -7.48 -2.11 7.59
CA ASP A 120 -8.54 -1.50 6.79
C ASP A 120 -8.87 -0.13 7.39
N VAL A 121 -9.06 0.85 6.51
CA VAL A 121 -9.58 2.18 6.87
C VAL A 121 -10.74 2.50 5.95
N ASP A 122 -11.90 2.77 6.54
CA ASP A 122 -13.04 3.28 5.79
C ASP A 122 -12.96 4.80 5.71
N PHE A 123 -12.70 5.29 4.50
CA PHE A 123 -12.59 6.72 4.24
C PHE A 123 -13.94 7.38 3.96
N GLY A 124 -14.99 6.62 3.64
CA GLY A 124 -16.31 7.09 3.21
C GLY A 124 -16.30 7.75 1.83
N ASP A 125 -15.28 8.55 1.51
CA ASP A 125 -15.06 9.19 0.23
C ASP A 125 -13.58 9.21 -0.18
N ARG A 126 -13.36 9.52 -1.45
CA ARG A 126 -12.03 9.56 -2.04
C ARG A 126 -11.16 10.72 -1.55
N ALA A 127 -11.73 11.89 -1.27
CA ALA A 127 -10.95 13.05 -0.85
C ALA A 127 -10.29 12.81 0.52
N ARG A 128 -11.01 12.13 1.41
CA ARG A 128 -10.49 11.65 2.70
C ARG A 128 -9.39 10.61 2.53
N HIS A 129 -9.58 9.65 1.62
CA HIS A 129 -8.55 8.69 1.24
C HIS A 129 -7.27 9.40 0.77
N ASP A 130 -7.37 10.27 -0.25
CA ASP A 130 -6.21 10.91 -0.87
C ASP A 130 -5.44 11.76 0.15
N THR A 131 -6.16 12.52 0.99
CA THR A 131 -5.55 13.32 2.07
C THR A 131 -4.83 12.46 3.10
N PHE A 132 -5.41 11.32 3.47
CA PHE A 132 -4.84 10.45 4.49
C PHE A 132 -3.65 9.66 3.96
N VAL A 133 -3.71 9.18 2.72
CA VAL A 133 -2.60 8.48 2.06
C VAL A 133 -1.39 9.39 1.89
N ILE A 134 -1.58 10.68 1.58
CA ILE A 134 -0.45 11.64 1.55
C ILE A 134 0.27 11.66 2.90
N TRP A 135 -0.46 11.83 4.00
CA TRP A 135 0.12 11.80 5.35
C TRP A 135 0.82 10.46 5.66
N VAL A 136 0.22 9.34 5.27
CA VAL A 136 0.84 8.01 5.45
C VAL A 136 2.18 7.93 4.69
N ILE A 137 2.18 8.35 3.42
CA ILE A 137 3.37 8.32 2.56
C ILE A 137 4.47 9.23 3.14
N GLU A 138 4.13 10.47 3.46
CA GLU A 138 5.09 11.50 3.90
C GLU A 138 5.58 11.27 5.33
N ASP A 139 4.67 11.09 6.29
CA ASP A 139 4.98 11.12 7.72
C ASP A 139 5.25 9.73 8.31
N VAL A 140 4.55 8.71 7.83
CA VAL A 140 4.69 7.34 8.36
C VAL A 140 5.82 6.61 7.63
N PHE A 141 5.73 6.50 6.30
CA PHE A 141 6.75 5.81 5.51
C PHE A 141 7.99 6.66 5.24
N GLY A 142 7.88 7.99 5.31
CA GLY A 142 9.00 8.89 5.05
C GLY A 142 9.38 8.96 3.58
N LEU A 143 8.41 8.77 2.69
CA LEU A 143 8.56 8.88 1.24
C LEU A 143 8.23 10.32 0.82
N PRO A 144 9.21 11.16 0.45
CA PRO A 144 8.98 12.57 0.14
C PRO A 144 8.10 12.76 -1.10
N LYS A 145 7.08 13.62 -1.04
CA LYS A 145 6.16 13.88 -2.17
C LYS A 145 6.80 14.26 -3.50
N ASP A 146 7.99 14.86 -3.45
CA ASP A 146 8.72 15.37 -4.62
C ASP A 146 9.67 14.30 -5.19
N GLU A 147 9.78 13.14 -4.55
CA GLU A 147 10.62 12.04 -5.01
C GLU A 147 9.89 11.15 -6.01
N THR A 148 10.65 10.57 -6.94
CA THR A 148 10.16 9.55 -7.87
C THR A 148 10.29 8.17 -7.24
N PHE A 149 9.21 7.41 -7.31
CA PHE A 149 9.09 6.06 -6.78
C PHE A 149 8.88 5.07 -7.92
N ASP A 150 9.28 3.82 -7.68
CA ASP A 150 8.72 2.71 -8.44
C ASP A 150 7.29 2.48 -7.97
N ILE A 151 6.34 2.64 -8.89
CA ILE A 151 4.91 2.38 -8.68
C ILE A 151 4.56 1.11 -9.40
N THR A 152 4.15 0.08 -8.65
CA THR A 152 3.73 -1.21 -9.18
C THR A 152 2.26 -1.48 -8.84
N TRP A 153 1.57 -2.22 -9.70
CA TRP A 153 0.19 -2.65 -9.48
C TRP A 153 -0.06 -4.05 -10.02
N GLY A 154 -1.17 -4.63 -9.61
CA GLY A 154 -1.70 -5.90 -10.09
C GLY A 154 -2.96 -6.31 -9.34
#